data_AF-A0A6P6L812-F1
#
_entry.id   AF-A0A6P6L812-F1
#
_cell.length_a   1.000
_cell.length_b   1.000
_cell.length_c   1.000
_cell.angle_alpha   90.00
_cell.angle_beta   90.00
_cell.angle_gamma   90.00
#
_symmetry.space_group_name_H-M   'P 1'
#
loop_
_entity.id
_entity.type
_entity.pdbx_description
1 polymer ?
#
loop_
_entity_poly.entity_id
_entity_poly.type
_entity_poly.pdbx_seq_one_letter_code
_entity_poly.pdbx_strand_id
1 'polypeptide(L)'
;MPMFCAVYGCSNRSNREKGKGFFRVPKIVVHKGEKCKKLTEQRRKKWILNVRLRSGGAESANARVCSDHFVGGCPSALVDVESVDWAPTVNLGYQKIKPKSEASLQREQRMKLKEDKQRRSECAEAMLNLQQTAESPDLTQTAESSEPKQSADISQSKDISGNGTLNDQDYADAGCQTELTMDDIEKMEDVLRQNTTELGDLRTKALDSQFNQESFEKNEDKTKFYTGLPNFFVLMQIFELCEPYITCGPMSVLSKFEQFILPTFKSAWN
;
A
#
# COMPACT_ATOMS: atom_id res chain seq x y z
N MET A 1 17.84 -18.01 7.80
CA MET A 1 18.54 -16.89 7.13
C MET A 1 17.49 -16.08 6.39
N PRO A 2 17.41 -14.73 6.46
CA PRO A 2 16.38 -13.99 5.73
C PRO A 2 16.49 -14.29 4.24
N MET A 3 15.36 -14.66 3.67
CA MET A 3 15.31 -15.21 2.32
C MET A 3 15.17 -14.13 1.25
N PHE A 4 14.96 -12.87 1.61
CA PHE A 4 14.58 -11.80 0.66
C PHE A 4 15.53 -10.60 0.75
N CYS A 5 15.74 -9.92 -0.38
CA CYS A 5 16.37 -8.61 -0.41
C CYS A 5 15.45 -7.57 0.26
N ALA A 6 16.04 -6.69 1.07
CA ALA A 6 15.33 -5.69 1.86
C ALA A 6 15.01 -4.41 1.06
N VAL A 7 15.58 -4.24 -0.14
CA VAL A 7 15.35 -3.09 -1.01
C VAL A 7 13.94 -3.08 -1.58
N TYR A 8 13.30 -1.91 -1.58
CA TYR A 8 11.95 -1.76 -2.09
C TYR A 8 11.82 -2.21 -3.55
N GLY A 9 10.86 -3.09 -3.82
CA GLY A 9 10.60 -3.60 -5.17
C GLY A 9 11.58 -4.66 -5.67
N CYS A 10 12.60 -5.02 -4.88
CA CYS A 10 13.49 -6.13 -5.20
C CYS A 10 12.84 -7.46 -4.83
N SER A 11 12.84 -8.42 -5.76
CA SER A 11 12.26 -9.76 -5.56
C SER A 11 13.31 -10.86 -5.44
N ASN A 12 14.60 -10.50 -5.44
CA ASN A 12 15.72 -11.42 -5.29
C ASN A 12 15.67 -12.11 -3.92
N ARG A 13 15.93 -13.42 -3.93
CA ARG A 13 15.95 -14.32 -2.79
C ARG A 13 17.21 -15.16 -2.75
N SER A 14 17.82 -15.28 -1.58
CA SER A 14 19.10 -15.98 -1.42
C SER A 14 19.04 -17.47 -1.77
N ASN A 15 17.86 -18.10 -1.65
CA ASN A 15 17.67 -19.51 -2.01
C ASN A 15 17.42 -19.74 -3.51
N ARG A 16 16.97 -18.73 -4.24
CA ARG A 16 16.62 -18.82 -5.66
C ARG A 16 17.77 -18.33 -6.53
N GLU A 17 18.33 -17.18 -6.21
CA GLU A 17 19.44 -16.57 -6.95
C GLU A 17 20.80 -16.94 -6.32
N LYS A 18 21.23 -18.19 -6.50
CA LYS A 18 22.50 -18.71 -5.92
C LYS A 18 23.76 -17.98 -6.39
N GLY A 19 23.71 -17.27 -7.53
CA GLY A 19 24.83 -16.50 -8.07
C GLY A 19 24.95 -15.07 -7.52
N LYS A 20 24.03 -14.62 -6.65
CA LYS A 20 24.03 -13.26 -6.11
C LYS A 20 24.54 -13.22 -4.68
N GLY A 21 25.37 -12.22 -4.38
CA GLY A 21 25.80 -11.93 -3.00
C GLY A 21 24.66 -11.30 -2.20
N PHE A 22 24.53 -11.67 -0.92
CA PHE A 22 23.55 -11.06 0.01
C PHE A 22 24.25 -10.50 1.24
N PHE A 23 24.42 -9.18 1.24
CA PHE A 23 25.19 -8.44 2.23
C PHE A 23 24.30 -7.96 3.36
N ARG A 24 24.77 -8.11 4.60
CA ARG A 24 24.04 -7.71 5.79
C ARG A 24 24.18 -6.21 6.01
N VAL A 25 23.09 -5.56 6.44
CA VAL A 25 23.15 -4.18 6.93
C VAL A 25 24.21 -4.09 8.04
N PRO A 26 25.19 -3.16 7.94
CA PRO A 26 26.27 -3.04 8.91
C PRO A 26 25.77 -2.92 10.35
N LYS A 27 26.38 -3.67 11.27
CA LYS A 27 26.15 -3.54 12.71
C LYS A 27 27.05 -2.43 13.26
N ILE A 28 26.57 -1.71 14.27
CA ILE A 28 27.38 -0.74 15.00
C ILE A 28 28.33 -1.51 15.91
N VAL A 29 29.62 -1.23 15.79
CA VAL A 29 30.66 -1.91 16.59
C VAL A 29 31.13 -0.94 17.68
N VAL A 30 30.73 -1.21 18.92
CA VAL A 30 31.03 -0.33 20.06
C VAL A 30 32.39 -0.64 20.71
N HIS A 31 32.83 -1.90 20.68
CA HIS A 31 33.98 -2.38 21.46
C HIS A 31 35.36 -2.17 20.79
N LYS A 32 35.44 -1.70 19.54
CA LYS A 32 36.71 -1.51 18.79
C LYS A 32 37.25 -0.07 18.84
N GLY A 33 36.77 0.73 19.79
CA GLY A 33 37.16 2.12 19.97
C GLY A 33 36.27 3.12 19.20
N GLU A 34 36.36 4.38 19.61
CA GLU A 34 35.44 5.44 19.21
C GLU A 34 35.46 5.73 17.70
N LYS A 35 36.65 5.67 17.06
CA LYS A 35 36.79 5.87 15.61
C LYS A 35 36.02 4.81 14.81
N CYS A 36 36.12 3.53 15.21
CA CYS A 36 35.42 2.44 14.56
C CYS A 36 33.91 2.55 14.77
N LYS A 37 33.47 2.89 15.98
CA LYS A 37 32.07 3.14 16.31
C LYS A 37 31.47 4.19 15.40
N LYS A 38 32.08 5.39 15.34
CA LYS A 38 31.63 6.50 14.48
C LYS A 38 31.52 6.09 13.00
N LEU A 39 32.53 5.40 12.46
CA LEU A 39 32.50 4.93 11.06
C LEU A 39 31.37 3.92 10.80
N THR A 40 31.17 2.95 11.71
CA THR A 40 30.09 1.96 11.55
C THR A 40 28.70 2.59 11.69
N GLU A 41 28.53 3.57 12.57
CA GLU A 41 27.30 4.35 12.71
C GLU A 41 26.99 5.15 11.45
N GLN A 42 27.97 5.87 10.92
CA GLN A 42 27.82 6.63 9.67
C GLN A 42 27.46 5.71 8.50
N ARG A 43 28.17 4.57 8.38
CA ARG A 43 27.89 3.60 7.31
C ARG A 43 26.50 3.02 7.43
N ARG A 44 26.08 2.62 8.64
CA ARG A 44 24.75 2.07 8.89
C ARG A 44 23.66 3.12 8.60
N LYS A 45 23.86 4.37 9.02
CA LYS A 45 22.93 5.48 8.73
C LYS A 45 22.78 5.69 7.22
N LYS A 46 23.88 5.72 6.46
CA LYS A 46 23.85 5.84 4.99
C LYS A 46 23.13 4.68 4.32
N TRP A 47 23.35 3.44 4.77
CA TRP A 47 22.62 2.27 4.28
C TRP A 47 21.11 2.37 4.49
N ILE A 48 20.68 2.73 5.70
CA ILE A 48 19.25 2.86 6.03
C ILE A 48 18.61 3.97 5.19
N LEU A 49 19.29 5.11 5.06
CA LEU A 49 18.83 6.24 4.24
C LEU A 49 18.69 5.91 2.76
N ASN A 50 19.62 5.14 2.19
CA ASN A 50 19.58 4.79 0.77
C ASN A 50 18.55 3.72 0.47
N VAL A 51 18.34 2.76 1.36
CA VAL A 51 17.46 1.63 1.08
C VAL A 51 15.98 1.93 1.43
N ARG A 52 15.69 3.04 2.15
CA ARG A 52 14.35 3.55 2.57
C ARG A 52 13.30 2.44 2.55
N LEU A 53 13.49 1.51 3.48
CA LEU A 53 12.88 0.19 3.36
C LEU A 53 11.37 0.24 3.42
N ARG A 54 10.75 -0.78 2.82
CA ARG A 54 9.35 -1.13 3.06
C ARG A 54 9.15 -1.21 4.59
N SER A 55 8.14 -0.50 5.08
CA SER A 55 7.82 -0.25 6.50
C SER A 55 8.24 -1.42 7.41
N GLY A 56 9.19 -1.16 8.33
CA GLY A 56 9.58 -2.09 9.40
C GLY A 56 10.79 -3.01 9.15
N GLY A 57 11.34 -3.10 7.93
CA GLY A 57 12.41 -4.07 7.63
C GLY A 57 13.84 -3.65 8.02
N ALA A 58 14.13 -2.34 8.06
CA ALA A 58 15.50 -1.78 8.05
C ALA A 58 16.24 -1.98 9.37
N GLU A 59 15.44 -1.90 10.41
CA GLU A 59 15.86 -1.97 11.79
C GLU A 59 16.13 -3.42 12.20
N SER A 60 15.62 -4.38 11.42
CA SER A 60 15.92 -5.79 11.66
C SER A 60 17.43 -6.00 11.51
N ALA A 61 18.07 -6.45 12.59
CA ALA A 61 19.51 -6.73 12.62
C ALA A 61 19.95 -7.76 11.55
N ASN A 62 18.99 -8.44 10.92
CA ASN A 62 19.17 -9.47 9.92
C ASN A 62 18.87 -9.02 8.48
N ALA A 63 18.46 -7.76 8.24
CA ALA A 63 18.20 -7.27 6.89
C ALA A 63 19.38 -7.49 5.93
N ARG A 64 19.08 -7.88 4.69
CA ARG A 64 20.06 -8.21 3.64
C ARG A 64 19.77 -7.43 2.36
N VAL A 65 20.82 -6.98 1.69
CA VAL A 65 20.76 -6.32 0.38
C VAL A 65 21.54 -7.18 -0.62
N CYS A 66 20.95 -7.46 -1.79
CA CYS A 66 21.62 -8.25 -2.82
C CYS A 66 22.68 -7.44 -3.60
N SER A 67 23.56 -8.13 -4.32
CA SER A 67 24.65 -7.54 -5.10
C SER A 67 24.22 -6.49 -6.13
N ASP A 68 23.02 -6.62 -6.71
CA ASP A 68 22.51 -5.73 -7.77
C ASP A 68 22.34 -4.25 -7.37
N HIS A 69 22.48 -3.94 -6.07
CA HIS A 69 22.36 -2.59 -5.54
C HIS A 69 23.70 -1.87 -5.32
N PHE A 70 24.80 -2.55 -5.67
CA PHE A 70 26.16 -2.04 -5.66
C PHE A 70 26.68 -2.02 -7.10
N VAL A 71 27.45 -1.00 -7.46
CA VAL A 71 28.09 -0.86 -8.77
C VAL A 71 29.09 -2.00 -8.99
N GLY A 72 29.96 -2.25 -8.01
CA GLY A 72 30.91 -3.36 -8.00
C GLY A 72 30.33 -4.71 -7.57
N GLY A 73 29.01 -4.78 -7.32
CA GLY A 73 28.35 -6.01 -6.87
C GLY A 73 28.61 -6.39 -5.40
N CYS A 74 29.44 -5.65 -4.67
CA CYS A 74 29.67 -5.83 -3.24
C CYS A 74 29.96 -4.50 -2.53
N PRO A 75 29.73 -4.42 -1.20
CA PRO A 75 30.07 -3.23 -0.43
C PRO A 75 31.58 -3.05 -0.29
N SER A 76 32.07 -1.81 -0.37
CA SER A 76 33.48 -1.48 -0.15
C SER A 76 33.95 -1.69 1.30
N ALA A 77 35.25 -1.52 1.57
CA ALA A 77 35.77 -1.61 2.94
C ALA A 77 35.17 -0.51 3.84
N LEU A 78 35.16 -0.75 5.16
CA LEU A 78 34.62 0.22 6.13
C LEU A 78 35.36 1.57 6.08
N VAL A 79 36.67 1.54 5.82
CA VAL A 79 37.55 2.71 5.78
C VAL A 79 37.41 3.52 4.49
N ASP A 80 36.89 2.93 3.42
CA ASP A 80 36.76 3.56 2.10
C ASP A 80 35.45 4.36 2.02
N VAL A 81 35.33 5.41 2.85
CA VAL A 81 34.10 6.21 3.02
C VAL A 81 33.66 6.90 1.72
N GLU A 82 34.61 7.25 0.87
CA GLU A 82 34.40 7.95 -0.40
C GLU A 82 33.99 7.00 -1.54
N SER A 83 34.07 5.68 -1.33
CA SER A 83 33.67 4.73 -2.35
C SER A 83 32.18 4.82 -2.66
N VAL A 84 31.83 4.75 -3.94
CA VAL A 84 30.44 4.68 -4.42
C VAL A 84 29.71 3.46 -3.84
N ASP A 85 30.44 2.36 -3.63
CA ASP A 85 29.93 1.11 -3.06
C ASP A 85 30.02 1.04 -1.54
N TRP A 86 30.34 2.14 -0.87
CA TRP A 86 30.32 2.18 0.60
C TRP A 86 28.92 1.92 1.17
N ALA A 87 27.89 2.31 0.42
CA ALA A 87 26.49 1.98 0.64
C ALA A 87 25.77 1.65 -0.67
N PRO A 88 24.63 0.93 -0.64
CA PRO A 88 23.85 0.65 -1.85
C PRO A 88 23.36 1.94 -2.49
N THR A 89 23.59 2.13 -3.79
CA THR A 89 23.24 3.38 -4.51
C THR A 89 22.41 3.12 -5.76
N VAL A 90 22.44 1.90 -6.30
CA VAL A 90 21.81 1.56 -7.59
C VAL A 90 20.54 0.72 -7.36
N ASN A 91 19.57 0.80 -8.28
CA ASN A 91 18.37 -0.03 -8.30
C ASN A 91 17.54 0.02 -6.99
N LEU A 92 17.48 1.18 -6.33
CA LEU A 92 16.85 1.34 -5.02
C LEU A 92 15.30 1.38 -5.06
N GLY A 93 14.71 1.35 -6.26
CA GLY A 93 13.26 1.23 -6.44
C GLY A 93 12.46 2.54 -6.36
N TYR A 94 13.12 3.70 -6.24
CA TYR A 94 12.49 5.03 -6.20
C TYR A 94 12.24 5.66 -7.58
N GLN A 95 12.61 4.97 -8.65
CA GLN A 95 12.40 5.46 -10.01
C GLN A 95 10.89 5.57 -10.25
N LYS A 96 10.39 6.78 -10.55
CA LYS A 96 8.95 7.08 -10.77
C LYS A 96 8.33 6.23 -11.89
N ILE A 97 9.17 5.74 -12.81
CA ILE A 97 8.78 4.89 -13.92
C ILE A 97 9.66 3.64 -13.83
N LYS A 98 9.04 2.50 -13.55
CA LYS A 98 9.76 1.22 -13.49
C LYS A 98 9.85 0.64 -14.91
N PRO A 99 11.04 0.42 -15.49
CA PRO A 99 11.14 -0.55 -16.57
C PRO A 99 10.66 -1.90 -16.04
N LYS A 100 9.78 -2.59 -16.79
CA LYS A 100 9.33 -3.93 -16.41
C LYS A 100 10.57 -4.84 -16.33
N SER A 101 10.76 -5.47 -15.17
CA SER A 101 11.85 -6.43 -15.02
C SER A 101 11.63 -7.62 -15.97
N GLU A 102 12.71 -8.25 -16.40
CA GLU A 102 12.65 -9.44 -17.25
C GLU A 102 11.76 -10.53 -16.63
N ALA A 103 11.84 -10.72 -15.32
CA ALA A 103 10.98 -11.64 -14.58
C ALA A 103 9.49 -11.26 -14.64
N SER A 104 9.18 -9.95 -14.65
CA SER A 104 7.81 -9.46 -14.82
C SER A 104 7.29 -9.75 -16.24
N LEU A 105 8.13 -9.52 -17.25
CA LEU A 105 7.80 -9.80 -18.66
C LEU A 105 7.55 -11.30 -18.87
N GLN A 106 8.43 -12.16 -18.34
CA GLN A 106 8.25 -13.61 -18.40
C GLN A 106 7.00 -14.10 -17.64
N ARG A 107 6.59 -13.42 -16.56
CA ARG A 107 5.34 -13.74 -15.85
C ARG A 107 4.13 -13.42 -16.71
N GLU A 108 4.14 -12.26 -17.33
CA GLU A 108 3.06 -11.78 -18.20
C GLU A 108 2.92 -12.65 -19.45
N GLN A 109 4.03 -13.04 -20.07
CA GLN A 109 4.05 -14.02 -21.17
C GLN A 109 3.44 -15.36 -20.76
N ARG A 110 3.79 -15.88 -19.57
CA ARG A 110 3.22 -17.14 -19.07
C ARG A 110 1.73 -17.06 -18.79
N MET A 111 1.24 -15.91 -18.31
CA MET A 111 -0.20 -15.69 -18.12
C MET A 111 -0.93 -15.69 -19.46
N LYS A 112 -0.40 -14.96 -20.47
CA LYS A 112 -0.94 -14.97 -21.83
C LYS A 112 -0.98 -16.36 -22.45
N LEU A 113 0.10 -17.15 -22.29
CA LEU A 113 0.14 -18.53 -22.79
C LEU A 113 -0.91 -19.43 -22.13
N LYS A 114 -1.17 -19.26 -20.84
CA LYS A 114 -2.23 -20.00 -20.14
C LYS A 114 -3.61 -19.60 -20.63
N GLU A 115 -3.86 -18.30 -20.77
CA GLU A 115 -5.12 -17.76 -21.27
C GLU A 115 -5.39 -18.22 -22.71
N ASP A 116 -4.40 -18.16 -23.60
CA ASP A 116 -4.52 -18.67 -24.97
C ASP A 116 -4.80 -20.17 -25.01
N LYS A 117 -4.15 -20.96 -24.13
CA LYS A 117 -4.40 -22.39 -24.04
C LYS A 117 -5.82 -22.68 -23.56
N GLN A 118 -6.32 -21.94 -22.56
CA GLN A 118 -7.67 -22.09 -22.04
C GLN A 118 -8.72 -21.68 -23.08
N ARG A 119 -8.52 -20.55 -23.76
CA ARG A 119 -9.40 -20.11 -24.84
C ARG A 119 -9.44 -21.11 -26.00
N ARG A 120 -8.31 -21.78 -26.29
CA ARG A 120 -8.26 -22.88 -27.28
C ARG A 120 -9.04 -24.12 -26.82
N SER A 121 -8.94 -24.52 -25.54
CA SER A 121 -9.71 -25.65 -25.03
C SER A 121 -11.21 -25.35 -25.01
N GLU A 122 -11.61 -24.16 -24.59
CA GLU A 122 -13.01 -23.72 -24.59
C GLU A 122 -13.59 -23.69 -26.02
N CYS A 123 -12.80 -23.20 -26.99
CA CYS A 123 -13.20 -23.21 -28.40
C CYS A 123 -13.34 -24.65 -28.95
N ALA A 124 -12.42 -25.55 -28.60
CA ALA A 124 -12.51 -26.96 -28.99
C ALA A 124 -13.73 -27.66 -28.34
N GLU A 125 -13.99 -27.38 -27.07
CA GLU A 125 -15.14 -27.93 -26.33
C GLU A 125 -16.46 -27.42 -26.92
N ALA A 126 -16.57 -26.13 -27.25
CA ALA A 126 -17.73 -25.56 -27.92
C ALA A 126 -17.99 -26.21 -29.29
N MET A 127 -16.94 -26.50 -30.07
CA MET A 127 -17.08 -27.20 -31.36
C MET A 127 -17.60 -28.64 -31.20
N LEU A 128 -17.16 -29.35 -30.17
CA LEU A 128 -17.64 -30.70 -29.86
C LEU A 128 -19.11 -30.68 -29.40
N ASN A 129 -19.49 -29.68 -28.61
CA ASN A 129 -20.86 -29.54 -28.13
C ASN A 129 -21.84 -29.24 -29.27
N LEU A 130 -21.42 -28.43 -30.26
CA LEU A 130 -22.21 -28.18 -31.49
C LEU A 130 -22.45 -29.48 -32.29
N GLN A 131 -21.46 -30.37 -32.36
CA GLN A 131 -21.62 -31.68 -33.00
C GLN A 131 -22.62 -32.58 -32.26
N GLN A 132 -22.64 -32.56 -30.91
CA GLN A 132 -23.59 -33.34 -30.13
C GLN A 132 -25.03 -32.78 -30.18
N THR A 133 -25.20 -31.46 -30.25
CA THR A 133 -26.55 -30.84 -30.38
C THR A 133 -27.20 -31.05 -31.74
N ALA A 134 -26.44 -31.47 -32.76
CA ALA A 134 -26.98 -31.78 -34.08
C ALA A 134 -27.68 -33.15 -34.14
N GLU A 135 -27.58 -33.99 -33.10
CA GLU A 135 -28.09 -35.37 -33.12
C GLU A 135 -29.35 -35.64 -32.26
N SER A 136 -29.93 -34.68 -31.52
CA SER A 136 -31.27 -34.87 -30.90
C SER A 136 -31.82 -33.62 -30.18
N PRO A 137 -33.11 -33.25 -30.32
CA PRO A 137 -33.76 -32.22 -29.51
C PRO A 137 -34.74 -32.84 -28.47
N ASP A 138 -34.74 -32.36 -27.23
CA ASP A 138 -36.00 -32.11 -26.49
C ASP A 138 -35.80 -31.17 -25.28
N LEU A 139 -36.84 -30.40 -25.02
CA LEU A 139 -36.98 -29.27 -24.10
C LEU A 139 -37.29 -29.71 -22.65
N THR A 140 -36.98 -28.89 -21.65
CA THR A 140 -37.98 -28.13 -20.84
C THR A 140 -37.41 -27.47 -19.58
N GLN A 141 -37.97 -26.29 -19.27
CA GLN A 141 -37.69 -25.35 -18.17
C GLN A 141 -38.38 -25.74 -16.85
N THR A 142 -37.97 -25.11 -15.73
CA THR A 142 -38.80 -24.45 -14.66
C THR A 142 -37.86 -24.06 -13.48
N ALA A 143 -37.67 -22.77 -13.09
CA ALA A 143 -38.53 -21.87 -12.27
C ALA A 143 -38.91 -22.52 -10.90
N GLU A 144 -38.76 -21.95 -9.69
CA GLU A 144 -38.97 -20.58 -9.19
C GLU A 144 -38.72 -20.48 -7.65
N SER A 145 -38.45 -19.26 -7.12
CA SER A 145 -38.91 -18.66 -5.81
C SER A 145 -38.43 -19.28 -4.45
N SER A 146 -38.17 -18.60 -3.31
CA SER A 146 -38.72 -17.37 -2.67
C SER A 146 -37.92 -16.99 -1.39
N GLU A 147 -37.92 -15.70 -1.01
CA GLU A 147 -37.55 -15.08 0.28
C GLU A 147 -38.84 -14.84 1.16
N PRO A 148 -38.90 -14.09 2.28
CA PRO A 148 -38.05 -13.89 3.49
C PRO A 148 -38.91 -13.81 4.81
N LYS A 149 -38.35 -13.49 5.99
CA LYS A 149 -38.93 -12.54 7.00
C LYS A 149 -38.11 -12.28 8.29
N GLN A 150 -38.30 -11.04 8.77
CA GLN A 150 -37.79 -10.27 9.91
C GLN A 150 -38.19 -10.77 11.32
N SER A 151 -37.47 -10.31 12.37
CA SER A 151 -38.01 -9.41 13.43
C SER A 151 -36.97 -9.01 14.50
N ALA A 152 -37.22 -7.86 15.15
CA ALA A 152 -36.39 -7.11 16.11
C ALA A 152 -36.55 -7.57 17.59
N ASP A 153 -35.67 -7.10 18.49
CA ASP A 153 -35.95 -6.04 19.52
C ASP A 153 -35.06 -6.10 20.81
N ILE A 154 -34.60 -4.92 21.28
CA ILE A 154 -34.43 -4.40 22.69
C ILE A 154 -33.71 -5.26 23.78
N SER A 155 -32.89 -4.79 24.75
CA SER A 155 -32.57 -3.47 25.32
C SER A 155 -31.41 -3.50 26.36
N GLN A 156 -30.77 -2.34 26.55
CA GLN A 156 -30.32 -1.64 27.78
C GLN A 156 -29.27 -2.19 28.78
N SER A 157 -28.33 -1.30 29.14
CA SER A 157 -27.89 -0.84 30.49
C SER A 157 -26.38 -0.54 30.49
N LYS A 158 -25.76 0.35 31.28
CA LYS A 158 -26.10 1.50 32.14
C LYS A 158 -24.75 2.05 32.65
N ASP A 159 -24.58 3.37 32.70
CA ASP A 159 -23.39 4.04 33.26
C ASP A 159 -23.23 3.80 34.77
N ILE A 160 -21.99 3.66 35.26
CA ILE A 160 -21.57 4.05 36.63
C ILE A 160 -20.13 4.61 36.62
N SER A 161 -20.02 5.80 37.23
CA SER A 161 -18.83 6.58 37.59
C SER A 161 -17.99 5.95 38.72
N GLY A 162 -16.69 6.27 38.81
CA GLY A 162 -15.87 5.92 39.97
C GLY A 162 -14.47 6.53 39.96
N ASN A 163 -14.32 7.60 40.74
CA ASN A 163 -13.10 8.37 41.04
C ASN A 163 -11.98 7.53 41.72
N GLY A 164 -10.72 7.97 41.58
CA GLY A 164 -9.58 7.47 42.35
C GLY A 164 -8.46 8.50 42.47
N THR A 165 -8.50 9.28 43.56
CA THR A 165 -7.50 10.25 44.01
C THR A 165 -6.22 9.55 44.50
N LEU A 166 -5.03 10.10 44.21
CA LEU A 166 -3.83 9.89 45.04
C LEU A 166 -3.02 11.20 45.12
N ASN A 167 -2.85 11.68 46.34
CA ASN A 167 -1.84 12.67 46.73
C ASN A 167 -0.46 12.03 46.62
N ASP A 168 0.56 12.80 46.21
CA ASP A 168 1.88 12.64 46.83
C ASP A 168 2.69 13.95 46.81
N GLN A 169 3.52 14.05 47.84
CA GLN A 169 4.22 15.22 48.34
C GLN A 169 5.52 15.55 47.59
N ASP A 170 5.85 16.84 47.65
CA ASP A 170 7.20 17.43 47.79
C ASP A 170 8.21 17.20 46.65
N TYR A 171 8.26 18.17 45.73
CA TYR A 171 9.44 18.41 44.89
C TYR A 171 9.77 19.90 44.90
N ALA A 172 11.03 20.20 45.19
CA ALA A 172 11.61 21.53 45.18
C ALA A 172 11.34 22.25 43.86
N ASP A 173 10.73 23.44 43.96
CA ASP A 173 10.52 24.37 42.84
C ASP A 173 11.87 24.93 42.40
N ALA A 174 12.56 24.19 41.53
CA ALA A 174 13.62 24.74 40.72
C ALA A 174 12.94 25.53 39.61
N GLY A 175 12.77 26.83 39.84
CA GLY A 175 12.33 27.77 38.80
C GLY A 175 13.30 27.74 37.62
N CYS A 176 13.01 26.87 36.65
CA CYS A 176 13.69 26.87 35.37
C CYS A 176 13.22 28.09 34.60
N GLN A 177 14.08 29.11 34.53
CA GLN A 177 13.92 30.23 33.61
C GLN A 177 13.76 29.67 32.19
N THR A 178 12.55 29.76 31.66
CA THR A 178 12.24 29.39 30.28
C THR A 178 12.68 30.58 29.42
N GLU A 179 13.89 30.52 28.87
CA GLU A 179 14.35 31.49 27.87
C GLU A 179 13.66 31.19 26.53
N LEU A 180 12.36 31.46 26.47
CA LEU A 180 11.62 31.65 25.23
C LEU A 180 11.19 33.11 25.23
N THR A 181 11.71 33.87 24.28
CA THR A 181 11.31 35.28 24.13
C THR A 181 9.87 35.33 23.62
N MET A 182 9.17 36.45 23.87
CA MET A 182 7.81 36.66 23.36
C MET A 182 7.76 36.46 21.83
N ASP A 183 8.80 36.91 21.12
CA ASP A 183 8.98 36.67 19.68
C ASP A 183 9.08 35.17 19.31
N ASP A 184 9.68 34.34 20.16
CA ASP A 184 9.77 32.89 19.91
C ASP A 184 8.40 32.23 20.10
N ILE A 185 7.61 32.71 21.06
CA ILE A 185 6.24 32.25 21.30
C ILE A 185 5.34 32.62 20.11
N GLU A 186 5.40 33.86 19.64
CA GLU A 186 4.62 34.31 18.47
C GLU A 186 4.96 33.51 17.21
N LYS A 187 6.25 33.25 16.95
CA LYS A 187 6.68 32.41 15.82
C LYS A 187 6.17 30.97 15.94
N MET A 188 6.18 30.40 17.14
CA MET A 188 5.64 29.06 17.37
C MET A 188 4.12 29.02 17.14
N GLU A 189 3.40 30.05 17.60
CA GLU A 189 1.96 30.17 17.35
C GLU A 189 1.63 30.32 15.87
N ASP A 190 2.42 31.10 15.12
CA ASP A 190 2.28 31.22 13.67
C ASP A 190 2.48 29.87 12.97
N VAL A 191 3.52 29.12 13.36
CA VAL A 191 3.77 27.78 12.82
C VAL A 191 2.63 26.82 13.19
N LEU A 192 2.07 26.92 14.40
CA LEU A 192 0.92 26.11 14.81
C LEU A 192 -0.34 26.48 14.01
N ARG A 193 -0.61 27.77 13.78
CA ARG A 193 -1.71 28.24 12.92
C ARG A 193 -1.55 27.72 11.50
N GLN A 194 -0.38 27.90 10.91
CA GLN A 194 -0.07 27.44 9.55
C GLN A 194 -0.25 25.92 9.44
N ASN A 195 0.34 25.14 10.35
CA ASN A 195 0.21 23.68 10.34
C ASN A 195 -1.25 23.24 10.49
N THR A 196 -2.04 23.95 11.30
CA THR A 196 -3.46 23.64 11.49
C THR A 196 -4.25 23.86 10.19
N THR A 197 -3.98 24.98 9.49
CA THR A 197 -4.58 25.26 8.17
C THR A 197 -4.16 24.22 7.14
N GLU A 198 -2.86 23.91 7.04
CA GLU A 198 -2.35 22.91 6.10
C GLU A 198 -2.92 21.52 6.37
N LEU A 199 -3.08 21.13 7.63
CA LEU A 199 -3.75 19.87 8.00
C LEU A 199 -5.22 19.86 7.59
N GLY A 200 -5.92 20.99 7.72
CA GLY A 200 -7.28 21.16 7.21
C GLY A 200 -7.35 20.96 5.69
N ASP A 201 -6.52 21.68 4.95
CA ASP A 201 -6.47 21.62 3.49
C ASP A 201 -6.11 20.23 2.97
N LEU A 202 -5.13 19.57 3.60
CA LEU A 202 -4.72 18.22 3.24
C LEU A 202 -5.82 17.20 3.53
N ARG A 203 -6.57 17.35 4.63
CA ARG A 203 -7.73 16.49 4.91
C ARG A 203 -8.82 16.66 3.87
N THR A 204 -9.13 17.89 3.47
CA THR A 204 -10.12 18.17 2.41
C THR A 204 -9.68 17.56 1.08
N LYS A 205 -8.43 17.79 0.66
CA LYS A 205 -7.88 17.19 -0.58
C LYS A 205 -7.85 15.66 -0.52
N ALA A 206 -7.60 15.07 0.65
CA ALA A 206 -7.63 13.63 0.83
C ALA A 206 -9.05 13.06 0.71
N LEU A 207 -10.07 13.76 1.21
CA LEU A 207 -11.47 13.38 1.04
C LEU A 207 -11.94 13.52 -0.41
N ASP A 208 -11.52 14.59 -1.10
CA ASP A 208 -11.81 14.79 -2.52
C ASP A 208 -11.13 13.76 -3.41
N SER A 209 -10.00 13.21 -2.98
CA SER A 209 -9.26 12.16 -3.71
C SER A 209 -9.82 10.75 -3.48
N GLN A 210 -10.71 10.55 -2.50
CA GLN A 210 -11.29 9.23 -2.23
C GLN A 210 -12.41 8.92 -3.23
N PHE A 211 -12.50 7.66 -3.65
CA PHE A 211 -13.52 7.19 -4.59
C PHE A 211 -14.62 6.37 -3.90
N ASN A 212 -14.94 6.74 -2.67
CA ASN A 212 -16.01 6.13 -1.89
C ASN A 212 -17.36 6.80 -2.21
N GLN A 213 -18.45 6.13 -1.81
CA GLN A 213 -19.82 6.58 -2.07
C GLN A 213 -20.10 7.99 -1.52
N GLU A 214 -19.69 8.27 -0.28
CA GLU A 214 -19.93 9.56 0.40
C GLU A 214 -19.28 10.75 -0.32
N SER A 215 -18.10 10.53 -0.91
CA SER A 215 -17.37 11.57 -1.65
C SER A 215 -18.08 11.97 -2.94
N PHE A 216 -18.81 11.04 -3.57
CA PHE A 216 -19.62 11.33 -4.76
C PHE A 216 -20.99 11.93 -4.39
N GLU A 217 -21.56 11.53 -3.26
CA GLU A 217 -22.85 12.06 -2.76
C GLU A 217 -22.77 13.56 -2.46
N LYS A 218 -21.66 14.01 -1.85
CA LYS A 218 -21.46 15.40 -1.46
C LYS A 218 -20.95 16.30 -2.59
N ASN A 219 -20.70 15.75 -3.78
CA ASN A 219 -20.06 16.46 -4.89
C ASN A 219 -20.64 16.03 -6.25
N GLU A 220 -21.66 16.76 -6.72
CA GLU A 220 -22.31 16.49 -8.01
C GLU A 220 -21.37 16.70 -9.20
N ASP A 221 -20.50 17.72 -9.15
CA ASP A 221 -19.51 17.98 -10.19
C ASP A 221 -18.54 16.82 -10.35
N LYS A 222 -18.13 16.22 -9.23
CA LYS A 222 -17.30 15.01 -9.22
C LYS A 222 -18.02 13.84 -9.89
N THR A 223 -19.31 13.64 -9.58
CA THR A 223 -20.11 12.60 -10.24
C THR A 223 -20.15 12.81 -11.75
N LYS A 224 -20.45 14.03 -12.19
CA LYS A 224 -20.52 14.38 -13.61
C LYS A 224 -19.17 14.22 -14.32
N PHE A 225 -18.10 14.73 -13.72
CA PHE A 225 -16.76 14.70 -14.30
C PHE A 225 -16.26 13.26 -14.53
N TYR A 226 -16.50 12.38 -13.57
CA TYR A 226 -15.90 11.05 -13.60
C TYR A 226 -16.75 9.98 -14.29
N THR A 227 -18.08 10.15 -14.29
CA THR A 227 -19.00 9.11 -14.79
C THR A 227 -19.79 9.58 -16.01
N GLY A 228 -19.79 10.89 -16.29
CA GLY A 228 -20.63 11.50 -17.33
C GLY A 228 -22.11 11.59 -16.97
N LEU A 229 -22.52 11.07 -15.80
CA LEU A 229 -23.91 11.07 -15.35
C LEU A 229 -24.33 12.43 -14.78
N PRO A 230 -25.63 12.77 -14.85
CA PRO A 230 -26.10 14.11 -14.48
C PRO A 230 -25.99 14.41 -12.99
N ASN A 231 -26.14 13.41 -12.12
CA ASN A 231 -26.05 13.56 -10.67
C ASN A 231 -25.81 12.21 -9.98
N PHE A 232 -25.53 12.27 -8.67
CA PHE A 232 -25.26 11.10 -7.83
C PHE A 232 -26.46 10.14 -7.73
N PHE A 233 -27.69 10.64 -7.77
CA PHE A 233 -28.88 9.81 -7.70
C PHE A 233 -28.96 8.83 -8.87
N VAL A 234 -28.72 9.29 -10.10
CA VAL A 234 -28.69 8.42 -11.29
C VAL A 234 -27.54 7.41 -11.20
N LEU A 235 -26.38 7.84 -10.72
CA LEU A 235 -25.23 6.95 -10.49
C LEU A 235 -25.58 5.82 -9.52
N MET A 236 -26.28 6.14 -8.42
CA MET A 236 -26.69 5.15 -7.43
C MET A 236 -27.70 4.15 -7.99
N GLN A 237 -28.70 4.62 -8.75
CA GLN A 237 -29.68 3.74 -9.39
C GLN A 237 -29.02 2.73 -10.34
N ILE A 238 -28.02 3.17 -11.12
CA ILE A 238 -27.25 2.26 -11.99
C ILE A 238 -26.41 1.30 -11.14
N PHE A 239 -25.78 1.80 -10.07
CA PHE A 239 -25.01 0.95 -9.16
C PHE A 239 -25.87 -0.16 -8.57
N GLU A 240 -27.08 0.14 -8.07
CA GLU A 240 -28.00 -0.86 -7.49
C GLU A 240 -28.38 -1.96 -8.50
N LEU A 241 -28.58 -1.60 -9.78
CA LEU A 241 -28.84 -2.57 -10.85
C LEU A 241 -27.62 -3.47 -11.13
N CYS A 242 -26.42 -2.91 -11.02
CA CYS A 242 -25.16 -3.63 -11.26
C CYS A 242 -24.66 -4.41 -10.04
N GLU A 243 -25.03 -4.00 -8.83
CA GLU A 243 -24.50 -4.51 -7.56
C GLU A 243 -24.53 -6.04 -7.43
N PRO A 244 -25.62 -6.75 -7.83
CA PRO A 244 -25.68 -8.21 -7.73
C PRO A 244 -24.63 -8.92 -8.59
N TYR A 245 -24.16 -8.28 -9.66
CA TYR A 245 -23.21 -8.83 -10.62
C TYR A 245 -21.75 -8.51 -10.26
N ILE A 246 -21.51 -7.66 -9.24
CA ILE A 246 -20.17 -7.30 -8.79
C ILE A 246 -19.67 -8.34 -7.79
N THR A 247 -18.69 -9.13 -8.21
CA THR A 247 -18.12 -10.20 -7.39
C THR A 247 -17.19 -9.65 -6.31
N CYS A 248 -17.59 -9.73 -5.03
CA CYS A 248 -16.70 -9.46 -3.90
C CYS A 248 -16.16 -10.78 -3.32
N GLY A 249 -14.88 -11.06 -3.56
CA GLY A 249 -14.19 -12.18 -2.94
C GLY A 249 -13.51 -11.80 -1.60
N PRO A 250 -13.03 -12.78 -0.82
CA PRO A 250 -12.30 -12.54 0.44
C PRO A 250 -10.98 -11.79 0.27
N MET A 251 -10.50 -11.65 -0.96
CA MET A 251 -9.31 -10.87 -1.33
C MET A 251 -9.65 -9.49 -1.91
N SER A 252 -10.93 -9.12 -1.98
CA SER A 252 -11.34 -7.81 -2.48
C SER A 252 -11.00 -6.73 -1.46
N VAL A 253 -10.07 -5.85 -1.82
CA VAL A 253 -9.69 -4.69 -1.00
C VAL A 253 -10.65 -3.51 -1.25
N LEU A 254 -11.33 -3.51 -2.40
CA LEU A 254 -12.24 -2.45 -2.81
C LEU A 254 -13.68 -2.82 -2.49
N SER A 255 -14.46 -1.82 -2.08
CA SER A 255 -15.91 -1.91 -1.99
C SER A 255 -16.54 -2.17 -3.37
N LYS A 256 -17.77 -2.67 -3.40
CA LYS A 256 -18.50 -2.86 -4.66
C LYS A 256 -18.66 -1.55 -5.43
N PHE A 257 -18.93 -0.45 -4.72
CA PHE A 257 -19.06 0.87 -5.30
C PHE A 257 -17.75 1.31 -5.99
N GLU A 258 -16.60 1.15 -5.32
CA GLU A 258 -15.30 1.46 -5.93
C GLU A 258 -15.00 0.60 -7.16
N GLN A 259 -15.34 -0.70 -7.11
CA GLN A 259 -15.19 -1.60 -8.25
C GLN A 259 -16.08 -1.21 -9.43
N PHE A 260 -17.27 -0.66 -9.16
CA PHE A 260 -18.18 -0.15 -10.17
C PHE A 260 -17.71 1.17 -10.79
N ILE A 261 -17.18 2.08 -9.97
CA ILE A 261 -16.74 3.42 -10.41
C ILE A 261 -15.44 3.37 -11.21
N LEU A 262 -14.51 2.47 -10.89
CA LEU A 262 -13.20 2.42 -11.57
C LEU A 262 -13.29 2.22 -13.10
N PRO A 263 -14.15 1.33 -13.62
CA PRO A 263 -14.37 1.20 -15.06
C PRO A 263 -15.03 2.41 -15.73
N THR A 264 -15.93 3.13 -15.04
CA THR A 264 -16.67 4.25 -15.65
C THR A 264 -15.76 5.43 -16.01
N PHE A 265 -14.62 5.58 -15.32
CA PHE A 265 -13.61 6.58 -15.66
C PHE A 265 -13.07 6.47 -17.09
N LYS A 266 -13.05 5.25 -17.67
CA LYS A 266 -12.52 5.03 -19.03
C LYS A 266 -13.46 5.52 -20.12
N SER A 267 -14.75 5.64 -19.81
CA SER A 267 -15.79 6.09 -20.74
C SER A 267 -15.90 7.62 -20.83
N ALA A 268 -15.39 8.35 -19.84
CA ALA A 268 -15.43 9.83 -19.81
C ALA A 268 -14.32 10.51 -20.65
N TRP A 269 -13.40 9.75 -21.24
CA TRP A 269 -12.26 10.24 -22.03
C TRP A 269 -12.32 9.88 -23.53
N ASN A 270 -13.49 9.48 -24.03
CA ASN A 270 -13.80 9.43 -25.47
C ASN A 270 -14.88 10.46 -25.79
#